data_AF-A0A538J1J1-F1
#
_entry.id   AF-A0A538J1J1-F1
#
_cell.length_a   1.000
_cell.length_b   1.000
_cell.length_c   1.000
_cell.angle_alpha   90.00
_cell.angle_beta   90.00
_cell.angle_gamma   90.00
#
_symmetry.space_group_name_H-M   'P 1'
#
loop_
_entity.id
_entity.type
_entity.pdbx_description
1 polymer ?
#
loop_
_entity_poly.entity_id
_entity_poly.type
_entity_poly.pdbx_seq_one_letter_code
_entity_poly.pdbx_strand_id
1 'polypeptide(L)'
;HDAEVSLPYMLRRYRAAGIDPLAEPILTYPVLHYQNGGLVISEDAETTLEGLYACGEIAGGTHGRNRMMGNSLLECCVFGRRAGRAAAEKAKA
;
A
#
# COMPACT_ATOMS: atom_id res chain seq x y z
N HIS A 1 -8.82 -31.62 4.52
CA HIS A 1 -10.20 -31.09 4.46
C HIS A 1 -10.28 -29.65 4.95
N ASP A 2 -9.58 -29.27 6.02
CA ASP A 2 -9.59 -27.89 6.55
C ASP A 2 -8.97 -26.85 5.59
N ALA A 3 -7.81 -27.15 5.00
CA ALA A 3 -7.13 -26.24 4.06
C ALA A 3 -7.95 -25.87 2.81
N GLU A 4 -8.83 -26.76 2.35
CA GLU A 4 -9.74 -26.48 1.22
C GLU A 4 -10.80 -25.44 1.60
N VAL A 5 -11.09 -25.27 2.89
CA VAL A 5 -12.03 -24.27 3.41
C VAL A 5 -11.30 -22.99 3.78
N SER A 6 -10.16 -23.09 4.46
CA SER A 6 -9.43 -21.93 4.99
C SER A 6 -8.50 -21.25 3.98
N LEU A 7 -7.95 -22.00 3.01
CA LEU A 7 -6.98 -21.51 2.03
C LEU A 7 -7.35 -21.83 0.55
N PRO A 8 -8.63 -21.79 0.13
CA PRO A 8 -9.06 -22.24 -1.19
C PRO A 8 -8.37 -21.49 -2.34
N TYR A 9 -8.12 -20.19 -2.16
CA TYR A 9 -7.43 -19.37 -3.16
C TYR A 9 -5.98 -19.82 -3.37
N MET A 10 -5.26 -20.09 -2.26
CA MET A 10 -3.87 -20.51 -2.32
C MET A 10 -3.76 -21.87 -3.02
N LEU A 11 -4.53 -22.87 -2.58
CA LEU A 11 -4.49 -24.22 -3.16
C LEU A 11 -4.79 -24.18 -4.66
N ARG A 12 -5.82 -23.44 -5.07
CA ARG A 12 -6.15 -23.26 -6.50
C ARG A 12 -4.99 -22.64 -7.28
N ARG A 13 -4.36 -21.58 -6.74
CA ARG A 13 -3.28 -20.85 -7.44
C ARG A 13 -2.03 -21.69 -7.61
N TYR A 14 -1.58 -22.39 -6.56
CA TYR A 14 -0.37 -23.20 -6.61
C TYR A 14 -0.57 -24.47 -7.44
N ARG A 15 -1.71 -25.18 -7.30
CA ARG A 15 -1.99 -26.38 -8.08
C ARG A 15 -2.15 -26.09 -9.57
N ALA A 16 -2.68 -24.92 -9.94
CA ALA A 16 -2.70 -24.48 -11.33
C ALA A 16 -1.28 -24.30 -11.92
N ALA A 17 -0.28 -24.06 -11.08
CA ALA A 17 1.13 -24.02 -11.45
C ALA A 17 1.83 -25.38 -11.29
N GLY A 18 1.09 -26.47 -11.02
CA GLY A 18 1.63 -27.82 -10.84
C GLY A 18 2.27 -28.09 -9.49
N ILE A 19 2.12 -27.17 -8.52
CA ILE A 19 2.70 -27.29 -7.17
C ILE A 19 1.58 -27.63 -6.18
N ASP A 20 1.76 -28.68 -5.39
CA ASP A 20 0.81 -28.99 -4.30
C ASP A 20 1.39 -28.57 -2.93
N PRO A 21 0.98 -27.42 -2.39
CA PRO A 21 1.57 -26.85 -1.17
C PRO A 21 1.29 -27.67 0.10
N LEU A 22 0.47 -28.72 0.01
CA LEU A 22 0.26 -29.69 1.09
C LEU A 22 1.15 -30.94 0.97
N ALA A 23 1.75 -31.17 -0.20
CA ALA A 23 2.61 -32.32 -0.47
C ALA A 23 4.09 -31.95 -0.49
N GLU A 24 4.43 -30.72 -0.88
CA GLU A 24 5.81 -30.24 -0.97
C GLU A 24 6.01 -28.86 -0.32
N PRO A 25 7.22 -28.54 0.20
CA PRO A 25 7.51 -27.23 0.80
C PRO A 25 7.49 -26.09 -0.22
N ILE A 26 6.89 -24.96 0.15
CA ILE A 26 6.95 -23.73 -0.65
C ILE A 26 8.25 -22.97 -0.34
N LEU A 27 9.07 -22.76 -1.37
CA LEU A 27 10.26 -21.91 -1.25
C LEU A 27 9.85 -20.44 -1.17
N THR A 28 10.31 -19.74 -0.12
CA THR A 28 10.00 -18.32 0.10
C THR A 28 11.27 -17.50 0.26
N TYR A 29 11.23 -16.25 -0.20
CA TYR A 29 12.33 -15.31 -0.11
C TYR A 29 11.79 -13.92 0.26
N PRO A 30 12.55 -13.11 1.02
CA PRO A 30 12.19 -11.72 1.27
C PRO A 30 12.14 -10.93 -0.04
N VAL A 31 11.11 -10.10 -0.19
CA VAL A 31 10.97 -9.15 -1.29
C VAL A 31 10.66 -7.77 -0.75
N LEU A 32 11.02 -6.73 -1.51
CA LEU A 32 10.57 -5.38 -1.21
C LEU A 32 9.04 -5.33 -1.31
N HIS A 33 8.38 -4.98 -0.20
CA HIS A 33 6.92 -5.01 -0.11
C HIS A 33 6.29 -3.62 -0.11
N TYR A 34 6.95 -2.62 0.50
CA TYR A 34 6.40 -1.28 0.67
C TYR A 34 7.51 -0.24 0.78
N GLN A 35 7.27 0.95 0.24
CA GLN A 35 8.17 2.09 0.38
C GLN A 35 7.66 3.11 1.40
N ASN A 36 8.41 3.29 2.50
CA ASN A 36 8.05 4.24 3.57
C ASN A 36 8.48 5.68 3.28
N GLY A 37 9.47 5.85 2.41
CA GLY A 37 9.93 7.14 1.91
C GLY A 37 9.11 7.58 0.71
N GLY A 38 9.35 8.79 0.23
CA GLY A 38 8.60 9.33 -0.90
C GLY A 38 8.70 10.84 -0.96
N LEU A 39 7.76 11.45 -1.66
CA LEU A 39 7.61 12.91 -1.71
C LEU A 39 7.34 13.47 -0.32
N VAL A 40 8.01 14.58 0.00
CA VAL A 40 7.69 15.38 1.19
C VAL A 40 6.38 16.11 0.90
N ILE A 41 5.43 15.96 1.83
CA ILE A 41 4.11 16.59 1.73
C ILE A 41 3.79 17.38 3.00
N SER A 42 2.99 18.43 2.86
CA SER A 42 2.39 19.17 3.97
C SER A 42 1.22 18.39 4.60
N GLU A 43 0.63 18.94 5.67
CA GLU A 43 -0.55 18.34 6.30
C GLU A 43 -1.77 18.27 5.36
N ASP A 44 -1.84 19.15 4.38
CA ASP A 44 -2.87 19.20 3.32
C ASP A 44 -2.47 18.40 2.06
N ALA A 45 -1.39 17.60 2.16
CA ALA A 45 -0.89 16.73 1.10
C ALA A 45 -0.31 17.46 -0.12
N GLU A 46 0.02 18.75 0.00
CA GLU A 46 0.75 19.50 -1.03
C GLU A 46 2.22 19.15 -0.97
N THR A 47 2.84 18.92 -2.13
CA THR A 47 4.28 18.66 -2.24
C THR A 47 5.09 19.93 -2.07
N THR A 48 6.41 19.84 -2.19
CA THR A 48 7.28 21.03 -2.26
C THR A 48 7.12 21.85 -3.54
N LEU A 49 6.38 21.34 -4.53
CA LEU A 49 6.02 22.06 -5.74
C LEU A 49 4.61 22.61 -5.60
N GLU A 50 4.47 23.92 -5.77
CA GLU A 50 3.18 24.61 -5.64
C GLU A 50 2.13 24.02 -6.59
N GLY A 51 0.94 23.72 -6.04
CA GLY A 51 -0.18 23.18 -6.80
C GLY A 51 -0.06 21.69 -7.17
N LEU A 52 1.02 21.01 -6.77
CA LEU A 52 1.16 19.56 -6.93
C LEU A 52 0.90 18.86 -5.60
N TYR A 53 -0.02 17.89 -5.61
CA TYR A 53 -0.45 17.14 -4.43
C TYR A 53 -0.11 15.65 -4.57
N ALA A 54 0.17 14.98 -3.45
CA ALA A 54 0.52 13.57 -3.42
C ALA A 54 -0.01 12.88 -2.15
N CYS A 55 -0.40 11.61 -2.28
CA CYS A 55 -0.87 10.79 -1.17
C CYS A 55 -0.65 9.30 -1.49
N GLY A 56 -0.67 8.43 -0.48
CA GLY A 56 -0.40 7.02 -0.71
C GLY A 56 1.08 6.70 -0.58
N GLU A 57 1.46 5.52 -1.07
CA GLU A 57 2.84 5.01 -1.03
C GLU A 57 3.88 5.89 -1.76
N ILE A 58 3.45 6.85 -2.59
CA ILE A 58 4.35 7.82 -3.22
C ILE A 58 4.83 8.92 -2.24
N ALA A 59 4.13 9.13 -1.13
CA ALA A 59 4.43 10.13 -0.12
C ALA A 59 5.17 9.52 1.08
N GLY A 60 6.06 10.30 1.69
CA GLY A 60 6.90 9.85 2.80
C GLY A 60 6.61 10.57 4.12
N GLY A 61 7.21 10.04 5.20
CA GLY A 61 7.29 10.72 6.51
C GLY A 61 6.36 10.18 7.58
N THR A 62 5.09 9.93 7.25
CA THR A 62 4.05 9.45 8.20
C THR A 62 4.39 8.11 8.86
N HIS A 63 5.16 7.27 8.18
CA HIS A 63 5.57 5.96 8.68
C HIS A 63 6.94 5.94 9.35
N GLY A 64 7.71 7.04 9.29
CA GLY A 64 9.09 7.07 9.77
C GLY A 64 9.93 5.96 9.15
N ARG A 65 10.67 5.20 9.98
CA ARG A 65 11.54 4.10 9.51
C ARG A 65 10.80 2.80 9.23
N ASN A 66 9.65 2.56 9.86
CA ASN A 66 8.93 1.31 9.71
C ASN A 66 7.42 1.53 9.73
N ARG A 67 6.73 0.98 8.74
CA ARG A 67 5.29 1.11 8.59
C ARG A 67 4.57 -0.01 9.34
N MET A 68 3.67 0.38 10.26
CA MET A 68 2.77 -0.58 10.90
C MET A 68 1.78 -1.19 9.92
N MET A 69 1.47 -2.47 10.11
CA MET A 69 0.51 -3.20 9.28
C MET A 69 -0.87 -2.53 9.29
N GLY A 70 -1.52 -2.46 8.12
CA GLY A 70 -2.84 -1.85 7.95
C GLY A 70 -2.83 -0.34 7.69
N ASN A 71 -1.73 0.37 7.96
CA ASN A 71 -1.70 1.83 7.84
C ASN A 71 -1.55 2.38 6.42
N SER A 72 -1.17 1.57 5.43
CA SER A 72 -0.94 2.06 4.05
C SER A 72 -2.25 2.48 3.38
N LEU A 73 -3.30 1.65 3.51
CA LEU A 73 -4.61 2.00 2.97
C LEU A 73 -5.22 3.20 3.71
N LEU A 74 -5.01 3.29 5.03
CA LEU A 74 -5.48 4.42 5.82
C LEU A 74 -4.79 5.72 5.42
N GLU A 75 -3.46 5.69 5.22
CA GLU A 75 -2.69 6.83 4.74
C GLU A 75 -3.20 7.29 3.37
N CYS A 76 -3.34 6.39 2.41
CA CYS A 76 -3.91 6.69 1.09
C CYS A 76 -5.31 7.33 1.20
N CYS A 77 -6.21 6.74 1.99
CA CYS A 77 -7.58 7.25 2.14
C CYS A 77 -7.66 8.59 2.89
N VAL A 78 -6.80 8.84 3.87
CA VAL A 78 -6.80 10.08 4.66
C VAL A 78 -6.15 11.21 3.88
N PHE A 79 -4.91 11.00 3.41
CA PHE A 79 -4.19 12.03 2.66
C PHE A 79 -4.79 12.25 1.28
N GLY A 80 -5.38 11.23 0.64
CA GLY A 80 -6.11 11.41 -0.62
C GLY A 80 -7.33 12.31 -0.48
N ARG A 81 -8.07 12.20 0.63
CA ARG A 81 -9.17 13.14 0.95
C ARG A 81 -8.67 14.56 1.20
N ARG A 82 -7.53 14.72 1.89
CA ARG A 82 -6.93 16.04 2.14
C ARG A 82 -6.42 16.68 0.84
N ALA A 83 -5.65 15.93 0.05
CA ALA A 83 -5.15 16.33 -1.26
C ALA A 83 -6.28 16.79 -2.18
N GLY A 84 -7.34 15.98 -2.31
CA GLY A 84 -8.48 16.31 -3.16
C GLY A 84 -9.19 17.61 -2.73
N ARG A 85 -9.38 17.80 -1.41
CA ARG A 85 -9.98 19.02 -0.88
C ARG A 85 -9.07 20.25 -1.12
N ALA A 86 -7.78 20.14 -0.80
CA ALA A 86 -6.84 21.24 -0.91
C ALA A 86 -6.63 21.66 -2.38
N ALA A 87 -6.46 20.69 -3.28
CA ALA A 87 -6.34 20.93 -4.71
C ALA A 87 -7.59 21.62 -5.29
N ALA A 88 -8.78 21.19 -4.88
CA ALA A 88 -10.04 21.79 -5.33
C ALA A 88 -10.20 23.24 -4.86
N GLU A 89 -9.79 23.58 -3.64
CA GLU A 89 -9.81 24.96 -3.15
C GLU A 89 -8.75 25.83 -3.86
N LYS A 90 -7.53 25.32 -4.06
CA LYS A 90 -6.46 26.02 -4.78
C LYS A 90 -6.85 26.34 -6.22
N ALA A 91 -7.56 25.43 -6.90
CA ALA A 91 -7.99 25.63 -8.29
C ALA A 91 -9.10 26.68 -8.48
N LYS A 92 -9.79 27.08 -7.40
CA LYS A 92 -10.82 28.13 -7.45
C LYS A 92 -10.26 29.54 -7.25
N ALA A 93 -9.06 29.65 -6.67
CA ALA A 93 -8.37 30.91 -6.39
C ALA A 93 -7.70 31.45 -7.65
#